data_AF-B0MRU9-F1
#
_entry.id   AF-B0MRU9-F1
#
_cell.length_a   1.000
_cell.length_b   1.000
_cell.length_c   1.000
_cell.angle_alpha   90.00
_cell.angle_beta   90.00
_cell.angle_gamma   90.00
#
_symmetry.space_group_name_H-M   'P 1'
#
loop_
_entity.id
_entity.type
_entity.pdbx_description
1 polymer ?
#
loop_
_entity_poly.entity_id
_entity_poly.type
_entity_poly.pdbx_seq_one_letter_code
_entity_poly.pdbx_strand_id
1 'polypeptide(L)'
;MYMNRNPKEKPCRLYLRVSPQEKKKITELAESCGIPVAEYLRKRALGYTVKAVVPDAFYVFNEKISELLNRELSPETEAAALKLFDDIYAEITDAPKQSKKEIIREVAQWQAQASGPSSPD
;
A
#
# COMPACT_ATOMS: atom_id res chain seq x y z
N MET A 1 15.19 12.05 -24.02
CA MET A 1 15.02 10.88 -23.13
C MET A 1 14.71 9.67 -24.00
N TYR A 2 15.64 8.70 -24.10
CA TYR A 2 15.43 7.49 -24.90
C TYR A 2 14.53 6.51 -24.13
N MET A 3 13.29 6.34 -24.60
CA MET A 3 12.43 5.25 -24.15
C MET A 3 12.90 3.97 -24.83
N ASN A 4 13.65 3.13 -24.10
CA ASN A 4 14.03 1.80 -24.54
C ASN A 4 12.77 0.91 -24.65
N ARG A 5 12.10 0.94 -25.81
CA ARG A 5 10.92 0.12 -26.07
C ARG A 5 11.36 -1.20 -26.66
N ASN A 6 11.40 -2.24 -25.83
CA ASN A 6 11.66 -3.60 -26.24
C ASN A 6 10.49 -4.08 -27.15
N PRO A 7 10.69 -4.40 -28.44
CA PRO A 7 9.60 -4.70 -29.39
C PRO A 7 8.81 -5.99 -29.11
N LYS A 8 9.16 -6.74 -28.05
CA LYS A 8 8.63 -8.07 -27.73
C LYS A 8 7.62 -8.10 -26.59
N GLU A 9 7.36 -6.99 -25.91
CA GLU A 9 6.33 -6.96 -24.87
C GLU A 9 4.94 -6.86 -25.51
N LYS A 10 4.29 -8.01 -25.70
CA LYS A 10 2.85 -8.03 -25.98
C LYS A 10 2.14 -7.37 -24.79
N PRO A 11 1.31 -6.34 -24.99
CA PRO A 11 0.60 -5.71 -23.88
C PRO A 11 -0.38 -6.73 -23.27
N CYS A 12 -0.03 -7.27 -22.10
CA CYS A 12 -0.94 -8.10 -21.31
C CYS A 12 -2.08 -7.22 -20.77
N ARG A 13 -3.28 -7.43 -21.32
CA ARG A 13 -4.50 -6.73 -20.91
C ARG A 13 -5.23 -7.57 -19.87
N LEU A 14 -5.58 -6.95 -18.74
CA LEU A 14 -6.41 -7.54 -17.70
C LEU A 14 -7.82 -6.96 -17.83
N TYR A 15 -8.81 -7.83 -18.01
CA TYR A 15 -10.23 -7.45 -18.01
C TYR A 15 -10.88 -8.02 -16.75
N LEU A 16 -11.50 -7.14 -15.96
CA LEU A 16 -12.15 -7.46 -14.70
C LEU A 16 -13.56 -6.88 -14.73
N ARG A 17 -14.55 -7.70 -14.37
CA ARG A 17 -15.92 -7.23 -14.12
C ARG A 17 -16.02 -6.86 -12.65
N VAL A 18 -16.39 -5.62 -12.38
CA VAL A 18 -16.56 -5.06 -11.05
C VAL A 18 -17.83 -4.21 -11.04
N SER A 19 -18.49 -4.14 -9.89
CA SER A 19 -19.60 -3.22 -9.68
C SER A 19 -19.11 -1.76 -9.68
N PRO A 20 -20.01 -0.78 -9.85
CA PRO A 20 -19.65 0.64 -9.72
C PRO A 20 -19.02 0.98 -8.36
N GLN A 21 -19.50 0.35 -7.29
CA GLN A 21 -18.98 0.54 -5.92
C GLN A 21 -17.57 -0.02 -5.77
N GLU A 22 -17.34 -1.25 -6.23
CA GLU A 22 -16.01 -1.87 -6.23
C GLU A 22 -15.02 -1.04 -7.06
N LYS A 23 -15.45 -0.55 -8.23
CA LYS A 23 -14.63 0.32 -9.08
C LYS A 23 -14.23 1.60 -8.36
N LYS A 24 -15.17 2.26 -7.66
CA LYS A 24 -14.88 3.46 -6.86
C LYS A 24 -13.86 3.14 -5.77
N LYS A 25 -14.05 2.04 -5.03
CA LYS A 25 -13.15 1.65 -3.94
C LYS A 25 -11.74 1.32 -4.42
N ILE A 26 -11.63 0.58 -5.53
CA ILE A 26 -10.33 0.28 -6.16
C ILE A 26 -9.62 1.57 -6.58
N THR A 27 -10.36 2.55 -7.09
CA THR A 27 -9.80 3.84 -7.52
C THR A 27 -9.27 4.62 -6.32
N GLU A 28 -10.08 4.77 -5.26
CA GLU A 28 -9.67 5.45 -4.02
C GLU A 28 -8.45 4.78 -3.36
N LEU A 29 -8.40 3.44 -3.34
CA LEU A 29 -7.26 2.70 -2.80
C LEU A 29 -6.00 2.94 -3.64
N ALA A 30 -6.09 2.85 -4.97
CA ALA A 30 -4.96 3.13 -5.85
C ALA A 30 -4.44 4.56 -5.69
N GLU A 31 -5.35 5.54 -5.57
CA GLU A 31 -5.02 6.95 -5.31
C GLU A 31 -4.31 7.13 -3.96
N SER A 32 -4.81 6.49 -2.88
CA SER A 32 -4.16 6.55 -1.56
C SER A 32 -2.76 5.92 -1.57
N CYS A 33 -2.53 4.95 -2.46
CA CYS A 33 -1.24 4.32 -2.71
C CYS A 33 -0.36 5.11 -3.70
N GLY A 34 -0.85 6.23 -4.26
CA GLY A 34 -0.10 7.06 -5.20
C GLY A 34 0.26 6.35 -6.51
N ILE A 35 -0.47 5.29 -6.89
CA ILE A 35 -0.18 4.49 -8.09
C ILE A 35 -1.40 4.40 -9.03
N PRO A 36 -1.19 4.16 -10.33
CA PRO A 36 -2.29 3.91 -11.25
C PRO A 36 -3.10 2.67 -10.88
N VAL A 37 -4.41 2.69 -11.13
CA VAL A 37 -5.32 1.54 -10.91
C VAL A 37 -4.81 0.24 -11.55
N ALA A 38 -4.24 0.32 -12.75
CA ALA A 38 -3.69 -0.86 -13.43
C ALA A 38 -2.49 -1.46 -12.68
N GLU A 39 -1.64 -0.64 -12.05
CA GLU A 39 -0.53 -1.11 -11.25
C GLU A 39 -1.01 -1.70 -9.92
N TYR A 40 -1.96 -1.04 -9.26
CA TYR A 40 -2.63 -1.56 -8.07
C TYR A 40 -3.17 -2.97 -8.31
N LEU A 41 -3.95 -3.15 -9.37
CA LEU A 41 -4.53 -4.45 -9.72
C LEU A 41 -3.48 -5.52 -10.03
N ARG A 42 -2.37 -5.17 -10.70
CA ARG A 42 -1.26 -6.11 -10.95
C ARG A 42 -0.60 -6.57 -9.65
N LYS A 43 -0.29 -5.63 -8.75
CA LYS A 43 0.32 -5.96 -7.45
C LYS A 43 -0.61 -6.87 -6.65
N ARG A 44 -1.90 -6.52 -6.55
CA ARG A 44 -2.91 -7.34 -5.87
C ARG A 44 -3.07 -8.72 -6.52
N ALA A 45 -3.06 -8.83 -7.85
CA ALA A 45 -3.15 -10.11 -8.56
C ALA A 45 -1.94 -11.02 -8.32
N LEU A 46 -0.77 -10.42 -8.10
CA LEU A 46 0.47 -11.12 -7.73
C LEU A 46 0.55 -11.43 -6.22
N GLY A 47 -0.45 -11.03 -5.44
CA GLY A 47 -0.51 -11.24 -3.99
C GLY A 47 0.31 -10.22 -3.19
N TYR A 48 0.81 -9.14 -3.80
CA TYR A 48 1.51 -8.10 -3.05
C TYR A 48 0.52 -7.18 -2.34
N THR A 49 0.82 -6.86 -1.08
CA THR A 49 0.21 -5.74 -0.38
C THR A 49 0.58 -4.44 -1.11
N VAL A 50 -0.37 -3.53 -1.25
CA VAL A 50 -0.09 -2.17 -1.71
C VAL A 50 -0.36 -1.23 -0.56
N LYS A 51 0.70 -0.63 -0.02
CA LYS A 51 0.62 0.32 1.11
C LYS A 51 0.31 1.72 0.59
N ALA A 52 -0.39 2.50 1.40
CA ALA A 52 -0.60 3.93 1.13
C ALA A 52 0.76 4.65 1.08
N VAL A 53 0.84 5.74 0.33
CA VAL A 53 2.02 6.60 0.36
C VAL A 53 2.17 7.14 1.78
N VAL A 54 3.40 7.11 2.28
CA VAL A 54 3.70 7.68 3.59
C VAL A 54 3.46 9.19 3.55
N PRO A 55 2.74 9.78 4.52
CA PRO A 55 2.49 11.23 4.53
C PRO A 55 3.77 12.05 4.54
N ASP A 56 3.75 13.26 3.98
CA ASP A 56 4.91 14.15 3.94
C ASP A 56 5.49 14.44 5.33
N ALA A 57 4.64 14.44 6.36
CA ALA A 57 5.04 14.58 7.76
C ALA A 57 6.08 13.53 8.21
N PHE A 58 6.13 12.36 7.57
CA PHE A 58 7.14 11.35 7.84
C PHE A 58 8.54 11.81 7.45
N TYR A 59 8.70 12.55 6.33
CA TYR A 59 10.01 13.07 5.95
C TYR A 59 10.51 14.09 6.96
N VAL A 60 9.62 14.94 7.47
CA VAL A 60 9.94 15.89 8.55
C VAL A 60 10.33 15.14 9.83
N PHE A 61 9.58 14.12 10.20
CA PHE A 61 9.91 13.25 11.34
C PHE A 61 11.29 12.57 11.18
N ASN A 62 11.57 12.02 10.00
CA ASN A 62 12.82 11.35 9.67
C ASN A 62 14.01 12.32 9.75
N GLU A 63 13.85 13.54 9.25
CA GLU A 63 14.86 14.61 9.38
C GLU A 63 15.13 14.94 10.85
N LYS A 64 14.09 15.08 11.68
CA LYS A 64 14.24 15.36 13.11
C LYS A 64 14.90 14.23 13.90
N ILE A 65 14.62 12.97 13.56
CA ILE A 65 15.36 11.84 14.12
C ILE A 65 16.82 11.88 13.71
N SER A 66 17.13 12.18 12.44
CA SER A 66 18.52 12.29 11.99
C SER A 66 19.26 13.41 12.71
N GLU A 67 18.65 14.58 12.89
CA GLU A 67 19.20 15.68 13.70
C GLU A 67 19.46 15.26 15.16
N LEU A 68 18.58 14.45 15.74
CA LEU A 68 18.73 13.94 17.11
C LEU A 68 19.89 12.94 17.22
N LEU A 69 20.00 12.01 16.28
CA LEU A 69 21.02 10.97 16.24
C LEU A 69 22.43 11.53 15.99
N ASN A 70 22.54 12.71 15.37
CA ASN A 70 23.82 13.40 15.15
C ASN A 70 24.36 14.14 16.40
N ARG A 71 23.63 14.10 17.53
CA ARG A 71 24.10 14.69 18.79
C ARG A 71 24.89 13.68 19.60
N GLU A 72 25.59 14.15 20.62
CA GLU A 72 26.21 13.25 21.61
C GLU A 72 25.12 12.53 22.40
N LEU A 73 24.99 11.22 22.15
CA LEU A 73 24.09 10.31 22.84
C LEU A 73 24.93 9.26 23.58
N SER A 74 24.35 8.63 24.61
CA SER A 74 24.99 7.44 25.18
C SER A 74 24.93 6.30 24.18
N PRO A 75 25.94 5.40 24.13
CA PRO A 75 25.96 4.29 23.17
C PRO A 75 24.72 3.38 23.25
N GLU A 76 24.17 3.20 24.46
CA GLU A 76 22.94 2.43 24.68
C GLU A 76 21.72 3.12 24.04
N THR A 77 21.60 4.44 24.19
CA THR A 77 20.48 5.21 23.63
C THR A 77 20.55 5.27 22.12
N GLU A 78 21.74 5.46 21.55
CA GLU A 78 21.97 5.46 20.11
C GLU A 78 21.57 4.11 19.49
N ALA A 79 22.03 2.99 20.07
CA ALA A 79 21.68 1.66 19.60
C ALA A 79 20.17 1.38 19.66
N ALA A 80 19.49 1.79 20.74
CA ALA A 80 18.04 1.65 20.86
C ALA A 80 17.29 2.49 19.81
N ALA A 81 17.75 3.72 19.54
CA ALA A 81 17.14 4.60 18.56
C ALA A 81 17.32 4.12 17.12
N LEU A 82 18.51 3.60 16.77
CA LEU A 82 18.76 2.96 15.48
C LEU A 82 17.89 1.73 15.27
N LYS A 83 17.74 0.89 16.31
CA LYS A 83 16.84 -0.27 16.24
C LYS A 83 15.38 0.14 15.98
N LEU A 84 14.89 1.16 16.69
CA LEU A 84 13.54 1.70 16.46
C LEU A 84 13.36 2.21 15.03
N PHE A 85 14.39 2.86 14.48
CA PHE A 85 14.38 3.33 13.11
C PHE A 85 14.28 2.16 12.12
N ASP A 86 15.10 1.12 12.28
CA ASP A 86 15.07 -0.08 11.45
C ASP A 86 13.71 -0.78 11.50
N ASP A 87 13.12 -0.90 12.69
CA ASP A 87 11.79 -1.49 12.89
C ASP A 87 10.70 -0.70 12.14
N ILE A 88 10.75 0.65 12.22
CA ILE A 88 9.81 1.53 11.49
C ILE A 88 10.02 1.44 9.97
N TYR A 89 11.27 1.39 9.52
CA TYR A 89 11.59 1.27 8.09
C TYR A 89 11.13 -0.06 7.52
N ALA A 90 11.29 -1.16 8.25
CA ALA A 90 10.76 -2.47 7.89
C ALA A 90 9.23 -2.41 7.77
N GLU A 91 8.53 -1.83 8.77
CA GLU A 91 7.07 -1.70 8.74
C GLU A 91 6.57 -0.85 7.56
N ILE A 92 7.33 0.15 7.09
CA ILE A 92 6.93 0.98 5.94
C ILE A 92 7.26 0.29 4.62
N THR A 93 8.46 -0.27 4.51
CA THR A 93 9.04 -0.72 3.24
C THR A 93 8.66 -2.14 2.90
N ASP A 94 8.48 -3.01 3.89
CA ASP A 94 8.10 -4.38 3.64
C ASP A 94 6.69 -4.41 3.08
N ALA A 95 6.57 -4.85 1.83
CA ALA A 95 5.32 -5.18 1.20
C ALA A 95 5.12 -6.70 1.29
N PRO A 96 4.63 -7.23 2.44
CA PRO A 96 4.46 -8.67 2.57
C PRO A 96 3.48 -9.16 1.52
N LYS A 97 3.71 -10.39 1.05
CA LYS A 97 2.73 -11.07 0.20
C LYS A 97 1.53 -11.45 1.06
N GLN A 98 0.35 -10.96 0.70
CA GLN A 98 -0.91 -11.42 1.28
C GLN A 98 -1.29 -12.76 0.64
N SER A 99 -1.77 -13.67 1.49
CA SER A 99 -2.40 -14.89 1.01
C SER A 99 -3.70 -14.57 0.27
N LYS A 100 -4.08 -15.46 -0.65
CA LYS A 100 -5.36 -15.38 -1.35
C LYS A 100 -6.55 -15.26 -0.38
N LYS A 101 -6.49 -15.91 0.79
CA LYS A 101 -7.55 -15.89 1.81
C LYS A 101 -7.74 -14.50 2.41
N GLU A 102 -6.64 -13.80 2.70
CA GLU A 102 -6.67 -12.45 3.26
C GLU A 102 -7.23 -11.45 2.25
N ILE A 103 -6.80 -11.55 0.98
CA ILE A 103 -7.32 -10.71 -0.11
C ILE A 103 -8.83 -10.92 -0.28
N ILE A 104 -9.31 -12.17 -0.28
CA ILE A 104 -10.75 -12.46 -0.39
C ILE A 104 -11.52 -11.86 0.78
N ARG A 105 -10.99 -11.96 2.01
CA ARG A 105 -11.63 -11.40 3.20
C ARG A 105 -11.75 -9.88 3.12
N GLU A 106 -10.69 -9.20 2.71
CA GLU A 106 -10.69 -7.74 2.52
C GLU A 106 -11.72 -7.31 1.47
N VAL A 107 -11.75 -7.98 0.31
CA VAL A 107 -12.69 -7.65 -0.77
C VAL A 107 -14.14 -7.93 -0.36
N ALA A 108 -14.39 -9.00 0.40
CA ALA A 108 -15.74 -9.30 0.91
C ALA A 108 -16.28 -8.19 1.81
N GLN A 109 -15.43 -7.49 2.55
CA GLN A 109 -15.83 -6.34 3.37
C GLN A 109 -16.26 -5.14 2.52
N TRP A 110 -15.81 -5.02 1.26
CA TRP A 110 -16.25 -3.95 0.36
C TRP A 110 -17.71 -4.10 -0.08
N GLN A 111 -18.28 -5.31 0.02
CA GLN A 111 -19.64 -5.61 -0.43
C GLN A 111 -20.71 -5.43 0.66
N ALA A 112 -20.32 -5.19 1.91
CA ALA A 112 -21.23 -5.26 3.05
C ALA A 112 -21.70 -3.88 3.54
N GLN A 113 -22.54 -3.18 2.77
CA GLN A 113 -23.38 -2.10 3.33
C GLN A 113 -24.59 -1.73 2.44
N ALA A 114 -25.43 -2.69 2.07
CA ALA A 114 -26.71 -2.39 1.41
C ALA A 114 -27.83 -3.41 1.70
N SER A 115 -27.84 -4.04 2.88
CA SER A 115 -28.99 -4.83 3.33
C SER A 115 -29.63 -4.13 4.52
N GLY A 116 -30.48 -3.14 4.23
CA GLY A 116 -31.50 -2.72 5.19
C GLY A 116 -32.49 -3.87 5.43
N PRO A 117 -33.11 -3.98 6.61
CA PRO A 117 -34.08 -5.04 6.85
C PRO A 117 -35.24 -4.88 5.86
N SER A 118 -35.49 -5.90 5.05
CA SER A 118 -36.76 -6.01 4.34
C SER A 118 -37.82 -6.28 5.39
N SER A 119 -38.56 -5.26 5.83
CA SER A 119 -39.81 -5.48 6.54
C SER A 119 -40.77 -6.21 5.59
N PRO A 120 -41.31 -7.38 5.96
CA PRO A 120 -42.51 -7.88 5.36
C PRO A 120 -43.70 -7.10 5.95
N ASP A 121 -44.52 -6.52 5.06
CA ASP A 121 -45.88 -6.07 5.36
C ASP A 121 -46.78 -7.24 5.78
#